data_AF-A0A8C9HU90-F1
#
_entry.id   AF-A0A8C9HU90-F1
#
_cell.length_a   1.000
_cell.length_b   1.000
_cell.length_c   1.000
_cell.angle_alpha   90.00
_cell.angle_beta   90.00
_cell.angle_gamma   90.00
#
_symmetry.space_group_name_H-M   'P 1'
#
loop_
_entity.id
_entity.type
_entity.pdbx_description
1 polymer ?
#
loop_
_entity_poly.entity_id
_entity_poly.type
_entity_poly.pdbx_seq_one_letter_code
_entity_poly.pdbx_strand_id
1 'polypeptide(L)'
;MRFTFRIYLTFFMILPAIFLHNSIRISYVSGYYQVLKKLLSEKINNKTNQNNYSFSGINKSIKFSGSSFFKSRLSKLTQHNINVNTNKSDHNVEKNKEESALINKRIDKVNNSDSGSSDIMDPPYLKHLNELKKRMKENNIDVYVLINTDEHNSEFINDKDKKIFYLTNFSGANGFLVITQTEQILYVQGLYETQAKNELDPKIYKLGIIRVNNINEVFETIAKLEFNTLGLDGKTTSISFYKKLKEKIEDKYPEKEVKEVLIYKNDTINIKKDDNINFIILEKSLVDLHNHDINTKQVYIHDRLYNGACAGQKLDAVRIDFAYTNKNVNNLLLSELDEIAYLLNLRGFDFKFSPLFYSYFYMHYDRKEGLIDRLVLFTNTSNLSENALRHLNSINVELKEYDEVIQFLKDNVSTKQVNQVNQVNQVNESNNKASKKFVYDISLSPSINLMVYLLFNKEKVLLKKSPVVEYRAVKNNVEISNLQTAHVLDALALLQFFHWCDEKRKTKTLFIETEMSLQKKVDAFRS
;
A
#
# COMPACT_ATOMS: atom_id res chain seq x y z
N MET A 1 -36.65 -0.16 0.68
CA MET A 1 -35.39 -0.48 -0.03
C MET A 1 -35.15 -2.01 -0.10
N ARG A 2 -36.14 -2.79 -0.59
CA ARG A 2 -36.06 -4.27 -0.73
C ARG A 2 -36.70 -4.80 -2.01
N PHE A 3 -37.07 -3.94 -2.96
CA PHE A 3 -37.79 -4.32 -4.19
C PHE A 3 -36.96 -4.21 -5.48
N THR A 4 -35.81 -3.54 -5.43
CA THR A 4 -34.93 -3.33 -6.60
C THR A 4 -33.87 -4.43 -6.81
N PHE A 5 -33.73 -5.38 -5.87
CA PHE A 5 -32.72 -6.44 -5.96
C PHE A 5 -33.21 -7.73 -6.65
N ARG A 6 -34.53 -7.91 -6.81
CA ARG A 6 -35.12 -9.11 -7.44
C ARG A 6 -35.26 -9.04 -8.97
N ILE A 7 -35.11 -7.86 -9.58
CA ILE A 7 -35.24 -7.67 -11.04
C ILE A 7 -33.90 -7.92 -11.77
N TYR A 8 -32.76 -7.74 -11.10
CA TYR A 8 -31.45 -7.97 -11.72
C TYR A 8 -31.06 -9.44 -11.81
N LEU A 9 -31.52 -10.29 -10.89
CA LEU A 9 -31.18 -11.72 -10.88
C LEU A 9 -31.99 -12.54 -11.90
N THR A 10 -33.18 -12.08 -12.29
CA THR A 10 -33.99 -12.72 -13.34
C THR A 10 -33.48 -12.39 -14.75
N PHE A 11 -32.80 -11.26 -14.94
CA PHE A 11 -32.27 -10.86 -16.26
C PHE A 11 -31.03 -11.66 -16.69
N PHE A 12 -30.25 -12.18 -15.75
CA PHE A 12 -29.00 -12.90 -16.06
C PHE A 12 -29.12 -14.43 -16.15
N MET A 13 -30.23 -15.02 -15.67
CA MET A 13 -30.41 -16.49 -15.70
C MET A 13 -31.45 -17.00 -16.71
N ILE A 14 -32.29 -16.14 -17.31
CA ILE A 14 -33.34 -16.60 -18.25
C ILE A 14 -32.94 -16.41 -19.73
N LEU A 15 -31.97 -15.53 -20.04
CA LEU A 15 -31.52 -15.37 -21.44
C LEU A 15 -30.80 -16.59 -22.05
N PRO A 16 -30.10 -17.48 -21.31
CA PRO A 16 -29.48 -18.65 -21.93
C PRO A 16 -30.50 -19.72 -22.33
N ALA A 17 -31.67 -19.78 -21.68
CA ALA A 17 -32.66 -20.84 -21.92
C ALA A 17 -33.61 -20.56 -23.10
N ILE A 18 -33.83 -19.29 -23.44
CA ILE A 18 -34.72 -18.91 -24.56
C ILE A 18 -33.99 -18.93 -25.91
N PHE A 19 -32.65 -18.89 -25.93
CA PHE A 19 -31.85 -18.93 -27.17
C PHE A 19 -31.39 -20.34 -27.60
N LEU A 20 -31.70 -21.38 -26.83
CA LEU A 20 -31.39 -22.76 -27.18
C LEU A 20 -32.36 -23.38 -28.19
N HIS A 21 -33.42 -22.68 -28.61
CA HIS A 21 -34.46 -23.25 -29.47
C HIS A 21 -34.66 -22.59 -30.84
N ASN A 22 -33.84 -21.61 -31.24
CA ASN A 22 -33.92 -21.03 -32.58
C ASN A 22 -32.55 -20.95 -33.26
N SER A 23 -32.43 -21.72 -34.34
CA SER A 23 -31.30 -21.79 -35.25
C SER A 23 -31.03 -20.45 -35.95
N ILE A 24 -30.32 -19.52 -35.30
CA ILE A 24 -29.79 -18.33 -35.97
C ILE A 24 -28.34 -18.10 -35.52
N ARG A 25 -27.39 -18.35 -36.42
CA ARG A 25 -25.99 -17.92 -36.28
C ARG A 25 -25.94 -16.40 -36.34
N ILE A 26 -25.62 -15.73 -35.23
CA ILE A 26 -25.28 -14.30 -35.22
C ILE A 26 -23.86 -14.15 -34.70
N SER A 27 -22.98 -13.66 -35.58
CA SER A 27 -21.59 -13.31 -35.28
C SER A 27 -21.54 -12.05 -34.40
N TYR A 28 -21.17 -12.19 -33.12
CA TYR A 28 -20.89 -11.06 -32.23
C TYR A 28 -19.44 -10.57 -32.39
N VAL A 29 -19.12 -10.04 -33.57
CA VAL A 29 -17.97 -9.15 -33.80
C VAL A 29 -18.43 -8.09 -34.81
N SER A 30 -19.15 -7.05 -34.36
CA SER A 30 -19.46 -5.92 -35.26
C SER A 30 -20.00 -4.66 -34.57
N GLY A 31 -20.64 -4.75 -33.41
CA GLY A 31 -21.34 -3.58 -32.82
C GLY A 31 -20.43 -2.39 -32.52
N TYR A 32 -19.27 -2.63 -31.89
CA TYR A 32 -18.36 -1.56 -31.49
C TYR A 32 -17.58 -0.97 -32.68
N TYR A 33 -17.26 -1.79 -33.68
CA TYR A 33 -16.50 -1.37 -34.87
C TYR A 33 -17.36 -0.51 -35.81
N GLN A 34 -18.66 -0.80 -35.93
CA GLN A 34 -19.58 0.00 -36.74
C GLN A 34 -19.89 1.37 -36.11
N VAL A 35 -19.96 1.45 -34.78
CA VAL A 35 -20.15 2.74 -34.07
C VAL A 35 -18.91 3.63 -34.21
N LEU A 36 -17.71 3.07 -34.09
CA LEU A 36 -16.45 3.79 -34.32
C LEU A 36 -16.31 4.28 -35.76
N LYS A 37 -16.71 3.47 -36.74
CA LYS A 37 -16.69 3.85 -38.16
C LYS A 37 -17.69 4.97 -38.47
N LYS A 38 -18.87 4.95 -37.83
CA LYS A 38 -19.90 5.99 -37.97
C LYS A 38 -19.45 7.32 -37.35
N LEU A 39 -18.85 7.29 -36.15
CA LEU A 39 -18.29 8.47 -35.48
C LEU A 39 -17.09 9.07 -36.23
N LEU A 40 -16.27 8.24 -36.87
CA LEU A 40 -15.16 8.69 -37.71
C LEU A 40 -15.65 9.27 -39.05
N SER A 41 -16.72 8.73 -39.65
CA SER A 41 -17.32 9.31 -40.87
C SER A 41 -18.06 10.62 -40.63
N GLU A 42 -18.72 10.79 -39.48
CA GLU A 42 -19.42 12.04 -39.12
C GLU A 42 -18.44 13.19 -38.83
N LYS A 43 -17.22 12.89 -38.34
CA LYS A 43 -16.16 13.90 -38.17
C LYS A 43 -15.48 14.33 -39.48
N ILE A 44 -15.57 13.53 -40.54
CA ILE A 44 -14.95 13.81 -41.84
C ILE A 44 -15.90 14.61 -42.75
N ASN A 45 -17.22 14.45 -42.62
CA ASN A 45 -18.19 15.17 -43.46
C ASN A 45 -18.54 16.60 -42.98
N ASN A 46 -18.16 17.00 -41.77
CA ASN A 46 -18.42 18.36 -41.25
C ASN A 46 -17.29 19.38 -41.56
N LYS A 47 -16.39 19.11 -42.51
CA LYS A 47 -15.27 20.01 -42.87
C LYS A 47 -15.27 20.58 -44.29
N THR A 48 -16.37 20.42 -45.03
CA THR A 48 -16.53 21.04 -46.35
C THR A 48 -17.89 21.73 -46.45
N ASN A 49 -17.98 22.96 -45.94
CA ASN A 49 -18.67 24.09 -46.59
C ASN A 49 -18.34 25.41 -45.87
N GLN A 50 -17.62 26.25 -46.62
CA GLN A 50 -17.43 27.70 -46.61
C GLN A 50 -18.56 28.53 -45.92
N ASN A 51 -18.35 29.68 -45.25
CA ASN A 51 -17.58 30.86 -45.67
C ASN A 51 -17.27 31.86 -44.51
N ASN A 52 -16.08 32.48 -44.63
CA ASN A 52 -15.69 33.90 -44.39
C ASN A 52 -15.93 34.58 -43.02
N TYR A 53 -14.85 34.95 -42.33
CA TYR A 53 -14.35 36.34 -42.25
C TYR A 53 -12.89 36.38 -41.72
N SER A 54 -12.13 37.33 -42.25
CA SER A 54 -10.68 37.57 -42.19
C SER A 54 -10.16 38.09 -40.85
N PHE A 55 -8.94 37.70 -40.44
CA PHE A 55 -7.80 38.64 -40.30
C PHE A 55 -6.45 37.92 -40.08
N SER A 56 -5.40 38.61 -40.47
CA SER A 56 -4.04 38.20 -40.81
C SER A 56 -3.07 37.90 -39.66
N GLY A 57 -2.14 36.97 -39.90
CA GLY A 57 -0.71 37.16 -39.61
C GLY A 57 -0.19 36.74 -38.24
N ILE A 58 0.38 35.52 -38.14
CA ILE A 58 1.81 35.26 -37.91
C ILE A 58 2.02 33.73 -38.01
N ASN A 59 2.74 33.33 -39.05
CA ASN A 59 3.16 31.96 -39.32
C ASN A 59 4.37 31.58 -38.45
N LYS A 60 4.22 30.56 -37.60
CA LYS A 60 5.28 29.57 -37.33
C LYS A 60 4.61 28.22 -37.07
N SER A 61 4.49 27.43 -38.13
CA SER A 61 3.96 26.07 -38.10
C SER A 61 4.93 25.13 -37.38
N ILE A 62 4.58 24.69 -36.17
CA ILE A 62 5.16 23.47 -35.58
C ILE A 62 4.35 22.29 -36.14
N LYS A 63 4.94 21.56 -37.09
CA LYS A 63 4.38 20.29 -37.59
C LYS A 63 4.54 19.21 -36.51
N PHE A 64 3.45 18.80 -35.88
CA PHE A 64 3.41 17.55 -35.10
C PHE A 64 3.36 16.36 -36.06
N SER A 65 4.49 15.66 -36.25
CA SER A 65 4.56 14.40 -36.99
C SER A 65 4.20 13.20 -36.10
N GLY A 66 2.91 13.01 -35.81
CA GLY A 66 2.41 11.87 -35.03
C GLY A 66 2.35 10.53 -35.78
N SER A 67 2.73 10.47 -37.07
CA SER A 67 2.60 9.26 -37.90
C SER A 67 3.86 8.40 -37.99
N SER A 68 5.01 8.89 -37.51
CA SER A 68 6.29 8.16 -37.58
C SER A 68 6.46 7.13 -36.45
N PHE A 69 5.94 7.42 -35.25
CA PHE A 69 6.13 6.58 -34.06
C PHE A 69 5.35 5.25 -34.13
N PHE A 70 4.15 5.28 -34.72
CA PHE A 70 3.33 4.08 -34.89
C PHE A 70 3.87 3.14 -35.99
N LYS A 71 4.48 3.69 -37.05
CA LYS A 71 5.04 2.87 -38.14
C LYS A 71 6.34 2.16 -37.75
N SER A 72 7.21 2.78 -36.95
CA SER A 72 8.50 2.18 -36.59
C SER A 72 8.38 1.04 -35.56
N ARG A 73 7.31 1.02 -34.74
CA ARG A 73 7.08 -0.06 -33.76
C ARG A 73 6.35 -1.25 -34.40
N LEU A 74 5.48 -1.01 -35.38
CA LEU A 74 4.79 -2.08 -36.12
C LEU A 74 5.75 -2.83 -37.07
N SER A 75 6.72 -2.14 -37.70
CA SER A 75 7.71 -2.78 -38.58
C SER A 75 8.76 -3.60 -37.82
N LYS A 76 9.03 -3.27 -36.55
CA LYS A 76 9.93 -4.06 -35.68
C LYS A 76 9.27 -5.34 -35.16
N LEU A 77 7.94 -5.35 -34.99
CA LEU A 77 7.18 -6.54 -34.57
C LEU A 77 7.01 -7.56 -35.71
N THR A 78 7.04 -7.15 -36.97
CA THR A 78 6.93 -8.06 -38.12
C THR A 78 8.27 -8.69 -38.53
N GLN A 79 9.42 -8.04 -38.29
CA GLN A 79 10.74 -8.62 -38.60
C GLN A 79 11.25 -9.62 -37.56
N HIS A 80 10.73 -9.64 -36.33
CA HIS A 80 11.19 -10.57 -35.29
C HIS A 80 10.49 -11.95 -35.31
N ASN A 81 9.45 -12.13 -36.13
CA ASN A 81 8.68 -13.37 -36.19
C ASN A 81 8.94 -14.25 -37.43
N ILE A 82 10.02 -14.00 -38.19
CA ILE A 82 10.31 -14.77 -39.42
C ILE A 82 11.65 -15.55 -39.39
N ASN A 83 12.53 -15.39 -38.39
CA ASN A 83 13.77 -16.17 -38.30
C ASN A 83 13.94 -16.87 -36.95
N VAL A 84 13.15 -17.93 -36.71
CA VAL A 84 13.56 -19.01 -35.80
C VAL A 84 13.02 -20.32 -36.36
N ASN A 85 13.83 -21.03 -37.14
CA ASN A 85 13.66 -22.47 -37.29
C ASN A 85 15.02 -23.18 -37.43
N THR A 86 15.07 -24.39 -36.87
CA THR A 86 16.01 -25.49 -37.10
C THR A 86 17.49 -25.30 -36.70
N ASN A 87 17.88 -25.82 -35.51
CA ASN A 87 19.16 -26.53 -35.22
C ASN A 87 19.55 -26.56 -33.71
N LYS A 88 18.62 -26.82 -32.78
CA LYS A 88 18.94 -26.98 -31.34
C LYS A 88 18.11 -28.04 -30.59
N SER A 89 17.66 -29.10 -31.26
CA SER A 89 16.87 -30.18 -30.62
C SER A 89 17.68 -31.35 -30.07
N ASP A 90 18.93 -31.57 -30.52
CA ASP A 90 19.56 -32.88 -30.29
C ASP A 90 20.55 -32.91 -29.11
N HIS A 91 20.96 -31.75 -28.56
CA HIS A 91 21.85 -31.69 -27.40
C HIS A 91 21.15 -31.68 -26.02
N ASN A 92 19.82 -31.57 -25.98
CA ASN A 92 19.07 -31.52 -24.71
C ASN A 92 18.59 -32.90 -24.22
N VAL A 93 18.66 -33.94 -25.04
CA VAL A 93 18.17 -35.28 -24.68
C VAL A 93 19.22 -36.09 -23.91
N GLU A 94 20.51 -35.89 -24.17
CA GLU A 94 21.60 -36.58 -23.44
C GLU A 94 21.84 -35.97 -22.04
N LYS A 95 21.78 -34.63 -21.91
CA LYS A 95 21.92 -33.94 -20.61
C LYS A 95 20.84 -34.34 -19.60
N ASN A 96 19.60 -34.54 -20.06
CA ASN A 96 18.49 -34.93 -19.20
C ASN A 96 18.60 -36.39 -18.70
N LYS A 97 19.29 -37.27 -19.42
CA LYS A 97 19.54 -38.66 -18.98
C LYS A 97 20.63 -38.72 -17.90
N GLU A 98 21.68 -37.90 -18.01
CA GLU A 98 22.72 -37.80 -16.98
C GLU A 98 22.21 -37.15 -15.69
N GLU A 99 21.38 -36.11 -15.79
CA GLU A 99 20.73 -35.49 -14.62
C GLU A 99 19.76 -36.45 -13.91
N SER A 100 18.97 -37.21 -14.67
CA SER A 100 18.05 -38.22 -14.11
C SER A 100 18.80 -39.37 -13.42
N ALA A 101 19.95 -39.77 -13.95
CA ALA A 101 20.81 -40.78 -13.32
C ALA A 101 21.47 -40.26 -12.03
N LEU A 102 21.86 -38.99 -11.97
CA LEU A 102 22.39 -38.35 -10.76
C LEU A 102 21.33 -38.16 -9.66
N ILE A 103 20.08 -37.88 -10.05
CA ILE A 103 18.95 -37.75 -9.13
C ILE A 103 18.59 -39.11 -8.52
N ASN A 104 18.53 -40.17 -9.33
CA ASN A 104 18.27 -41.52 -8.82
C ASN A 104 19.39 -42.03 -7.89
N LYS A 105 20.65 -41.71 -8.20
CA LYS A 105 21.80 -42.03 -7.34
C LYS A 105 21.82 -41.27 -6.00
N ARG A 106 21.15 -40.10 -5.94
CA ARG A 106 20.94 -39.35 -4.69
C ARG A 106 19.78 -39.92 -3.87
N ILE A 107 18.73 -40.40 -4.52
CA ILE A 107 17.57 -41.03 -3.86
C ILE A 107 17.97 -42.37 -3.20
N ASP A 108 18.78 -43.18 -3.87
CA ASP A 108 19.27 -44.45 -3.31
C ASP A 108 20.25 -44.26 -2.13
N LYS A 109 20.89 -43.08 -2.04
CA LYS A 109 21.75 -42.71 -0.91
C LYS A 109 20.98 -42.25 0.32
N VAL A 110 19.74 -41.78 0.16
CA VAL A 110 18.85 -41.35 1.25
C VAL A 110 18.11 -42.54 1.86
N ASN A 111 17.88 -43.60 1.09
CA ASN A 111 17.13 -44.77 1.54
C ASN A 111 17.95 -45.85 2.26
N ASN A 112 19.29 -45.70 2.36
CA ASN A 112 20.20 -46.71 2.92
C ASN A 112 20.99 -46.25 4.17
N SER A 113 20.51 -45.23 4.89
CA SER A 113 21.04 -44.91 6.23
C SER A 113 20.00 -45.28 7.29
N ASP A 114 20.14 -46.49 7.80
CA ASP A 114 19.40 -47.03 8.94
C ASP A 114 19.81 -46.36 10.26
N SER A 115 18.83 -46.28 11.16
CA SER A 115 18.93 -46.25 12.63
C SER A 115 19.83 -45.19 13.29
N GLY A 116 19.22 -44.04 13.60
CA GLY A 116 19.72 -43.04 14.55
C GLY A 116 18.68 -41.92 14.64
N SER A 117 18.31 -41.50 15.85
CA SER A 117 17.30 -40.47 16.14
C SER A 117 17.36 -39.32 15.13
N SER A 118 16.31 -39.17 14.31
CA SER A 118 16.21 -38.06 13.37
C SER A 118 16.00 -36.77 14.16
N ASP A 119 17.04 -35.96 14.30
CA ASP A 119 16.93 -34.54 14.61
C ASP A 119 16.15 -33.88 13.47
N ILE A 120 14.82 -33.90 13.56
CA ILE A 120 13.94 -33.09 12.71
C ILE A 120 14.27 -31.64 13.07
N MET A 121 15.03 -30.96 12.22
CA MET A 121 15.31 -29.53 12.40
C MET A 121 13.97 -28.79 12.51
N ASP A 122 13.80 -28.05 13.60
CA ASP A 122 12.62 -27.21 13.80
C ASP A 122 12.40 -26.30 12.58
N PRO A 123 11.14 -26.11 12.15
CA PRO A 123 10.86 -25.25 11.02
C PRO A 123 11.33 -23.81 11.33
N PRO A 124 11.79 -23.04 10.33
CA PRO A 124 12.41 -21.73 10.56
C PRO A 124 11.55 -20.78 11.42
N TYR A 125 10.23 -20.80 11.21
CA TYR A 125 9.29 -19.95 11.95
C TYR A 125 9.28 -20.23 13.46
N LEU A 126 9.50 -21.49 13.88
CA LEU A 126 9.55 -21.87 15.29
C LEU A 126 10.82 -21.35 15.96
N LYS A 127 11.96 -21.38 15.26
CA LYS A 127 13.21 -20.76 15.71
C LYS A 127 13.02 -19.25 15.92
N HIS A 128 12.35 -18.57 15.00
CA HIS A 128 12.08 -17.14 15.10
C HIS A 128 11.13 -16.81 16.25
N LEU A 129 10.09 -17.63 16.47
CA LEU A 129 9.19 -17.50 17.62
C LEU A 129 9.94 -17.62 18.94
N ASN A 130 10.83 -18.61 19.08
CA ASN A 130 11.61 -18.83 20.29
C ASN A 130 12.58 -17.67 20.57
N GLU A 131 13.24 -17.14 19.54
CA GLU A 131 14.08 -15.95 19.64
C GLU A 131 13.27 -14.72 20.08
N LEU A 132 12.07 -14.52 19.53
CA LEU A 132 11.19 -13.44 19.96
C LEU A 132 10.76 -13.60 21.43
N LYS A 133 10.34 -14.80 21.86
CA LYS A 133 9.97 -15.07 23.26
C LYS A 133 11.12 -14.80 24.22
N LYS A 134 12.36 -15.12 23.82
CA LYS A 134 13.58 -14.79 24.58
C LYS A 134 13.73 -13.27 24.73
N ARG A 135 13.64 -12.51 23.63
CA ARG A 135 13.70 -11.03 23.66
C ARG A 135 12.58 -10.43 24.50
N MET A 136 11.36 -10.95 24.39
CA MET A 136 10.23 -10.51 25.24
C MET A 136 10.56 -10.69 26.72
N LYS A 137 11.12 -11.85 27.10
CA LYS A 137 11.52 -12.13 28.49
C LYS A 137 12.64 -11.21 28.97
N GLU A 138 13.67 -10.98 28.15
CA GLU A 138 14.79 -10.08 28.46
C GLU A 138 14.33 -8.63 28.67
N ASN A 139 13.27 -8.20 27.96
CA ASN A 139 12.73 -6.85 28.03
C ASN A 139 11.48 -6.72 28.93
N ASN A 140 11.14 -7.76 29.71
CA ASN A 140 9.96 -7.81 30.59
C ASN A 140 8.62 -7.48 29.89
N ILE A 141 8.43 -8.00 28.66
CA ILE A 141 7.18 -7.88 27.90
C ILE A 141 6.40 -9.20 28.03
N ASP A 142 5.21 -9.13 28.62
CA ASP A 142 4.37 -10.30 28.89
C ASP A 142 3.53 -10.67 27.65
N VAL A 143 2.96 -9.67 26.99
CA VAL A 143 2.15 -9.80 25.78
C VAL A 143 2.76 -8.94 24.69
N TYR A 144 2.96 -9.51 23.51
CA TYR A 144 3.40 -8.77 22.33
C TYR A 144 2.39 -8.93 21.19
N VAL A 145 1.97 -7.82 20.60
CA VAL A 145 0.97 -7.83 19.53
C VAL A 145 1.58 -7.28 18.24
N LEU A 146 1.52 -8.09 17.19
CA LEU A 146 1.97 -7.75 15.84
C LEU A 146 0.78 -7.64 14.90
N ILE A 147 0.87 -6.72 13.96
CA ILE A 147 -0.18 -6.44 12.96
C ILE A 147 0.48 -6.47 11.58
N ASN A 148 -0.14 -7.15 10.61
CA ASN A 148 0.30 -7.09 9.22
C ASN A 148 -0.11 -5.75 8.60
N THR A 149 0.77 -4.76 8.70
CA THR A 149 0.68 -3.45 8.05
C THR A 149 2.06 -2.79 8.05
N ASP A 150 2.23 -1.72 7.28
CA ASP A 150 3.42 -0.87 7.33
C ASP A 150 3.10 0.48 7.99
N GLU A 151 4.09 1.38 8.06
CA GLU A 151 3.91 2.69 8.72
C GLU A 151 3.08 3.72 7.95
N HIS A 152 2.69 3.35 6.73
CA HIS A 152 1.85 4.14 5.83
C HIS A 152 0.46 3.51 5.62
N ASN A 153 0.13 2.46 6.36
CA ASN A 153 -1.12 1.73 6.24
C ASN A 153 -1.39 1.22 4.80
N SER A 154 -0.33 0.77 4.12
CA SER A 154 -0.42 0.19 2.78
C SER A 154 -1.19 -1.14 2.80
N GLU A 155 -2.02 -1.39 1.79
CA GLU A 155 -2.73 -2.66 1.62
C GLU A 155 -1.77 -3.82 1.31
N PHE A 156 -0.79 -3.56 0.44
CA PHE A 156 0.27 -4.50 0.09
C PHE A 156 1.56 -4.06 0.76
N ILE A 157 2.03 -4.83 1.73
CA ILE A 157 3.26 -4.56 2.46
C ILE A 157 4.47 -5.25 1.80
N ASN A 158 5.64 -4.62 1.96
CA ASN A 158 6.91 -5.17 1.52
C ASN A 158 7.43 -6.23 2.49
N ASP A 159 8.38 -7.05 2.04
CA ASP A 159 8.89 -8.18 2.82
C ASP A 159 9.49 -7.77 4.16
N LYS A 160 10.06 -6.56 4.25
CA LYS A 160 10.58 -5.97 5.50
C LYS A 160 9.55 -5.79 6.62
N ASP A 161 8.26 -5.74 6.26
CA ASP A 161 7.15 -5.52 7.20
C ASP A 161 6.35 -6.82 7.46
N LYS A 162 6.67 -7.94 6.77
CA LYS A 162 5.97 -9.24 6.90
C LYS A 162 6.38 -10.06 8.13
N LYS A 163 6.31 -9.46 9.31
CA LYS A 163 6.73 -10.07 10.58
C LYS A 163 5.89 -11.28 10.97
N ILE A 164 4.56 -11.24 10.74
CA ILE A 164 3.68 -12.37 11.07
C ILE A 164 4.05 -13.59 10.22
N PHE A 165 4.31 -13.43 8.92
CA PHE A 165 4.76 -14.52 8.06
C PHE A 165 6.05 -15.17 8.59
N TYR A 166 7.02 -14.34 8.98
CA TYR A 166 8.30 -14.82 9.52
C TYR A 166 8.17 -15.66 10.80
N LEU A 167 7.15 -15.38 11.62
CA LEU A 167 6.88 -16.09 12.88
C LEU A 167 5.96 -17.28 12.71
N THR A 168 5.02 -17.25 11.77
CA THR A 168 3.89 -18.20 11.71
C THR A 168 3.83 -19.02 10.43
N ASN A 169 4.60 -18.65 9.40
CA ASN A 169 4.47 -19.13 8.02
C ASN A 169 3.14 -18.77 7.33
N PHE A 170 2.26 -18.00 7.99
CA PHE A 170 1.02 -17.50 7.38
C PHE A 170 1.30 -16.30 6.48
N SER A 171 0.97 -16.43 5.19
CA SER A 171 1.30 -15.47 4.14
C SER A 171 0.17 -14.52 3.76
N GLY A 172 -1.00 -14.64 4.41
CA GLY A 172 -2.15 -13.78 4.17
C GLY A 172 -1.89 -12.32 4.56
N ALA A 173 -2.49 -11.39 3.82
CA ALA A 173 -2.23 -9.95 3.97
C ALA A 173 -2.81 -9.36 5.28
N ASN A 174 -3.88 -9.95 5.82
CA ASN A 174 -4.52 -9.46 7.04
C ASN A 174 -4.25 -10.43 8.22
N GLY A 175 -3.72 -9.91 9.32
CA GLY A 175 -3.54 -10.68 10.55
C GLY A 175 -3.16 -9.83 11.76
N PHE A 176 -3.62 -10.27 12.93
CA PHE A 176 -3.20 -9.79 14.25
C PHE A 176 -2.65 -10.99 15.03
N LEU A 177 -1.37 -10.95 15.38
CA LEU A 177 -0.71 -12.02 16.10
C LEU A 177 -0.47 -11.59 17.55
N VAL A 178 -1.10 -12.29 18.48
CA VAL A 178 -0.94 -12.11 19.93
C VAL A 178 -0.01 -13.19 20.45
N ILE A 179 1.07 -12.80 21.11
CA ILE A 179 2.09 -13.71 21.62
C ILE A 179 2.29 -13.47 23.10
N THR A 180 2.21 -14.53 23.89
CA THR A 180 2.71 -14.61 25.26
C THR A 180 3.80 -15.68 25.34
N GLN A 181 4.38 -15.89 26.52
CA GLN A 181 5.33 -16.99 26.73
C GLN A 181 4.69 -18.37 26.46
N THR A 182 3.41 -18.54 26.79
CA THR A 182 2.70 -19.82 26.76
C THR A 182 1.68 -19.95 25.64
N GLU A 183 1.11 -18.84 25.15
CA GLU A 183 0.02 -18.84 24.17
C GLU A 183 0.33 -17.97 22.95
N GLN A 184 -0.01 -18.48 21.77
CA GLN A 184 0.12 -17.75 20.51
C GLN A 184 -1.20 -17.83 19.76
N ILE A 185 -1.78 -16.68 19.43
CA ILE A 185 -3.10 -16.60 18.81
C ILE A 185 -3.00 -15.70 17.57
N LEU A 186 -3.30 -16.26 16.40
CA LEU A 186 -3.39 -15.50 15.15
C LEU A 186 -4.88 -15.23 14.84
N TYR A 187 -5.25 -13.96 14.79
CA TYR A 187 -6.55 -13.52 14.29
C TYR A 187 -6.44 -13.11 12.83
N VAL A 188 -7.29 -13.65 11.97
CA VAL A 188 -7.37 -13.28 10.54
C VAL A 188 -8.79 -12.91 10.15
N GLN A 189 -8.96 -12.05 9.16
CA GLN A 189 -10.26 -11.81 8.55
C GLN A 189 -10.80 -13.09 7.88
N GLY A 190 -12.12 -13.30 7.91
CA GLY A 190 -12.76 -14.52 7.39
C GLY A 190 -12.47 -14.87 5.92
N LEU A 191 -12.00 -13.94 5.08
CA LEU A 191 -11.57 -14.23 3.71
C LEU A 191 -10.25 -15.03 3.66
N TYR A 192 -9.45 -15.00 4.72
CA TYR A 192 -8.18 -15.71 4.84
C TYR A 192 -8.29 -17.00 5.65
N GLU A 193 -9.50 -17.42 6.07
CA GLU A 193 -9.69 -18.58 6.94
C GLU A 193 -9.14 -19.87 6.33
N THR A 194 -9.49 -20.17 5.07
CA THR A 194 -9.01 -21.39 4.39
C THR A 194 -7.49 -21.36 4.23
N GLN A 195 -6.92 -20.21 3.87
CA GLN A 195 -5.48 -20.04 3.75
C GLN A 195 -4.79 -20.28 5.11
N ALA A 196 -5.29 -19.66 6.18
CA ALA A 196 -4.73 -19.81 7.52
C ALA A 196 -4.79 -21.26 8.02
N LYS A 197 -5.90 -21.98 7.78
CA LYS A 197 -6.02 -23.41 8.14
C LYS A 197 -5.01 -24.30 7.41
N ASN A 198 -4.60 -23.91 6.20
CA ASN A 198 -3.66 -24.69 5.39
C ASN A 198 -2.19 -24.36 5.71
N GLU A 199 -1.89 -23.12 6.10
CA GLU A 199 -0.51 -22.64 6.30
C GLU A 199 -0.03 -22.70 7.76
N LEU A 200 -0.94 -22.54 8.72
CA LEU A 200 -0.62 -22.39 10.14
C LEU A 200 -0.51 -23.74 10.86
N ASP A 201 0.50 -23.92 11.71
CA ASP A 201 0.59 -25.11 12.57
C ASP A 201 -0.37 -25.00 13.77
N PRO A 202 -1.44 -25.83 13.84
CA PRO A 202 -2.44 -25.75 14.89
C PRO A 202 -1.92 -26.23 16.26
N LYS A 203 -0.76 -26.88 16.33
CA LYS A 203 -0.14 -27.29 17.61
C LYS A 203 0.54 -26.12 18.30
N ILE A 204 0.98 -25.11 17.54
CA ILE A 204 1.71 -23.94 18.04
C ILE A 204 0.77 -22.75 18.16
N TYR A 205 -0.11 -22.56 17.17
CA TYR A 205 -0.94 -21.37 17.06
C TYR A 205 -2.43 -21.70 17.17
N LYS A 206 -3.14 -20.95 18.01
CA LYS A 206 -4.60 -20.88 18.00
C LYS A 206 -5.05 -19.93 16.88
N LEU A 207 -6.04 -20.33 16.10
CA LEU A 207 -6.59 -19.51 15.02
C LEU A 207 -7.93 -18.87 15.44
N GLY A 208 -7.97 -17.54 15.45
CA GLY A 208 -9.19 -16.75 15.63
C GLY A 208 -9.66 -16.16 14.30
N ILE A 209 -10.98 -16.11 14.07
CA ILE A 209 -11.55 -15.62 12.81
C ILE A 209 -12.38 -14.37 13.05
N ILE A 210 -11.96 -13.24 12.49
CA ILE A 210 -12.69 -11.98 12.56
C ILE A 210 -13.68 -11.88 11.40
N ARG A 211 -14.94 -11.67 11.76
CA ARG A 211 -16.10 -11.41 10.91
C ARG A 211 -16.80 -10.14 11.41
N VAL A 212 -17.83 -9.72 10.69
CA VAL A 212 -18.58 -8.50 10.99
C VAL A 212 -19.24 -8.54 12.38
N ASN A 213 -19.66 -9.72 12.85
CA ASN A 213 -20.36 -9.89 14.13
C ASN A 213 -19.43 -10.01 15.36
N ASN A 214 -18.12 -10.17 15.18
CA ASN A 214 -17.15 -10.37 16.27
C ASN A 214 -15.88 -9.53 16.10
N ILE A 215 -16.00 -8.33 15.53
CA ILE A 215 -14.88 -7.40 15.28
C ILE A 215 -14.06 -7.09 16.56
N ASN A 216 -14.69 -7.20 17.74
CA ASN A 216 -14.05 -6.88 19.01
C ASN A 216 -13.32 -8.07 19.66
N GLU A 217 -13.45 -9.28 19.12
CA GLU A 217 -12.98 -10.50 19.78
C GLU A 217 -11.48 -10.47 20.08
N VAL A 218 -10.66 -9.94 19.18
CA VAL A 218 -9.20 -9.81 19.40
C VAL A 218 -8.89 -8.97 20.64
N PHE A 219 -9.63 -7.88 20.86
CA PHE A 219 -9.42 -6.99 22.02
C PHE A 219 -9.91 -7.66 23.30
N GLU A 220 -11.05 -8.35 23.26
CA GLU A 220 -11.58 -9.11 24.39
C GLU A 220 -10.65 -10.25 24.80
N THR A 221 -10.03 -10.92 23.82
CA THR A 221 -9.03 -11.97 24.08
C THR A 221 -7.79 -11.40 24.74
N ILE A 222 -7.24 -10.29 24.23
CA ILE A 222 -6.07 -9.66 24.86
C ILE A 222 -6.41 -9.19 26.28
N ALA A 223 -7.56 -8.56 26.50
CA ALA A 223 -7.98 -8.09 27.82
C ALA A 223 -8.24 -9.21 28.85
N LYS A 224 -8.44 -10.46 28.40
CA LYS A 224 -8.58 -11.62 29.30
C LYS A 224 -7.24 -12.23 29.72
N LEU A 225 -6.14 -11.88 29.07
CA LEU A 225 -4.81 -12.36 29.43
C LEU A 225 -4.36 -11.70 30.74
N GLU A 226 -3.64 -12.43 31.57
CA GLU A 226 -2.97 -11.86 32.75
C GLU A 226 -1.61 -11.29 32.34
N PHE A 227 -1.46 -9.97 32.42
CA PHE A 227 -0.20 -9.28 32.10
C PHE A 227 -0.09 -7.94 32.82
N ASN A 228 1.14 -7.45 32.96
CA ASN A 228 1.43 -6.08 33.37
C ASN A 228 2.04 -5.27 32.22
N THR A 229 2.77 -5.93 31.30
CA THR A 229 3.43 -5.25 30.17
C THR A 229 2.93 -5.76 28.83
N LEU A 230 2.45 -4.84 27.98
CA LEU A 230 2.05 -5.11 26.60
C LEU A 230 2.93 -4.32 25.63
N GLY A 231 3.62 -5.03 24.73
CA GLY A 231 4.43 -4.42 23.68
C GLY A 231 3.69 -4.29 22.35
N LEU A 232 3.87 -3.13 21.69
CA LEU A 232 3.34 -2.81 20.36
C LEU A 232 4.43 -2.22 19.49
N ASP A 233 4.41 -2.54 18.21
CA ASP A 233 5.21 -1.84 17.21
C ASP A 233 4.55 -0.50 16.85
N GLY A 234 5.15 0.61 17.27
CA GLY A 234 4.60 1.94 17.08
C GLY A 234 4.44 2.31 15.61
N LYS A 235 5.36 1.84 14.76
CA LYS A 235 5.31 2.08 13.32
C LYS A 235 4.23 1.26 12.61
N THR A 236 3.86 0.08 13.08
CA THR A 236 2.89 -0.81 12.40
C THR A 236 1.60 -0.99 13.20
N THR A 237 1.31 -0.07 14.13
CA THR A 237 0.05 -0.07 14.88
C THR A 237 -0.77 1.16 14.50
N SER A 238 -2.02 0.95 14.10
CA SER A 238 -2.94 2.05 13.81
C SER A 238 -3.53 2.63 15.10
N ILE A 239 -3.88 3.91 15.07
CA ILE A 239 -4.52 4.58 16.21
C ILE A 239 -5.84 3.89 16.57
N SER A 240 -6.63 3.48 15.58
CA SER A 240 -7.95 2.89 15.80
C SER A 240 -7.86 1.56 16.55
N PHE A 241 -6.88 0.71 16.20
CA PHE A 241 -6.60 -0.52 16.93
C PHE A 241 -6.15 -0.20 18.37
N TYR A 242 -5.17 0.69 18.50
CA TYR A 242 -4.61 1.08 19.80
C TYR A 242 -5.67 1.65 20.75
N LYS A 243 -6.53 2.57 20.29
CA LYS A 243 -7.58 3.18 21.11
C LYS A 243 -8.58 2.15 21.61
N LYS A 244 -9.05 1.26 20.73
CA LYS A 244 -9.99 0.19 21.11
C LYS A 244 -9.37 -0.80 22.08
N LEU A 245 -8.11 -1.18 21.86
CA LEU A 245 -7.38 -2.06 22.75
C LEU A 245 -7.23 -1.43 24.14
N LYS A 246 -6.79 -0.17 24.20
CA LYS A 246 -6.65 0.58 25.44
C LYS A 246 -7.97 0.69 26.20
N GLU A 247 -9.05 1.10 25.52
CA GLU A 247 -10.40 1.18 26.09
C GLU A 247 -10.83 -0.16 26.70
N LYS A 248 -10.65 -1.28 25.98
CA LYS A 248 -11.03 -2.61 26.47
C LYS A 248 -10.23 -3.07 27.68
N ILE A 249 -8.97 -2.64 27.80
CA ILE A 249 -8.11 -2.93 28.94
C ILE A 249 -8.50 -2.06 30.14
N GLU A 250 -8.76 -0.77 29.93
CA GLU A 250 -9.23 0.15 30.99
C GLU A 250 -10.62 -0.27 31.52
N ASP A 251 -11.53 -0.72 30.65
CA ASP A 251 -12.83 -1.29 31.02
C ASP A 251 -12.68 -2.51 31.94
N LYS A 252 -11.65 -3.32 31.69
CA LYS A 252 -11.43 -4.61 32.36
C LYS A 252 -10.69 -4.45 33.70
N TYR A 253 -9.80 -3.47 33.79
CA TYR A 253 -8.96 -3.19 34.96
C TYR A 253 -9.11 -1.72 35.39
N PRO A 254 -10.30 -1.30 35.86
CA PRO A 254 -10.57 0.09 36.23
C PRO A 254 -9.71 0.61 37.39
N GLU A 255 -9.15 -0.31 38.18
CA GLU A 255 -8.23 -0.01 39.28
C GLU A 255 -6.79 0.25 38.84
N LYS A 256 -6.43 -0.09 37.58
CA LYS A 256 -5.08 0.08 37.04
C LYS A 256 -5.02 1.22 36.04
N GLU A 257 -3.98 2.05 36.12
CA GLU A 257 -3.71 3.03 35.08
C GLU A 257 -3.02 2.37 33.88
N VAL A 258 -3.37 2.75 32.65
CA VAL A 258 -2.63 2.36 31.45
C VAL A 258 -1.58 3.43 31.11
N LYS A 259 -0.32 3.13 31.40
CA LYS A 259 0.84 3.98 31.14
C LYS A 259 1.44 3.71 29.77
N GLU A 260 1.70 4.76 29.01
CA GLU A 260 2.34 4.69 27.70
C GLU A 260 3.84 5.00 27.82
N VAL A 261 4.69 4.07 27.40
CA VAL A 261 6.15 4.23 27.38
C VAL A 261 6.64 4.09 25.95
N LEU A 262 7.20 5.17 25.39
CA LEU A 262 7.79 5.16 24.06
C LEU A 262 9.26 4.76 24.17
N ILE A 263 9.68 3.80 23.37
CA ILE A 263 11.08 3.34 23.29
C ILE A 263 11.60 3.68 21.90
N TYR A 264 12.58 4.59 21.84
CA TYR A 264 13.21 5.01 20.58
C TYR A 264 14.37 4.07 20.22
N LYS A 265 14.84 4.12 18.96
CA LYS A 265 15.83 3.19 18.37
C LYS A 265 17.06 2.85 19.25
N ASN A 266 17.54 3.79 20.07
CA ASN A 266 18.75 3.63 20.87
C ASN A 266 18.49 3.42 22.37
N ASP A 267 17.23 3.36 22.78
CA ASP A 267 16.88 3.28 24.20
C ASP A 267 16.80 1.82 24.65
N THR A 268 17.40 1.53 25.81
CA THR A 268 17.18 0.25 26.48
C THR A 268 15.78 0.20 27.08
N ILE A 269 15.08 -0.91 26.88
CA ILE A 269 13.77 -1.13 27.53
C ILE A 269 14.02 -1.41 29.01
N ASN A 270 13.85 -0.39 29.85
CA ASN A 270 13.96 -0.52 31.29
C ASN A 270 12.64 -0.10 31.96
N ILE A 271 11.74 -1.08 32.09
CA ILE A 271 10.41 -0.88 32.67
C ILE A 271 10.51 -1.26 34.14
N LYS A 272 10.33 -0.28 35.03
CA LYS A 272 10.16 -0.57 36.45
C LYS A 272 8.84 -1.31 36.62
N LYS A 273 8.86 -2.45 37.33
CA LYS A 273 7.62 -3.10 37.76
C LYS A 273 6.85 -2.13 38.64
N ASP A 274 5.63 -1.83 38.23
CA ASP A 274 4.63 -1.15 39.04
C ASP A 274 3.30 -1.89 38.93
N ASP A 275 2.30 -1.46 39.70
CA ASP A 275 0.97 -2.10 39.73
C ASP A 275 0.11 -1.71 38.51
N ASN A 276 0.64 -0.89 37.59
CA ASN A 276 -0.06 -0.38 36.43
C ASN A 276 0.14 -1.28 35.21
N ILE A 277 -0.66 -1.03 34.18
CA ILE A 277 -0.50 -1.69 32.88
C ILE A 277 0.38 -0.80 31.99
N ASN A 278 1.52 -1.33 31.57
CA ASN A 278 2.50 -0.61 30.77
C ASN A 278 2.38 -0.99 29.30
N PHE A 279 1.99 -0.04 28.45
CA PHE A 279 2.00 -0.16 27.00
C PHE A 279 3.34 0.35 26.48
N ILE A 280 4.15 -0.57 25.97
CA ILE A 280 5.50 -0.31 25.47
C ILE A 280 5.42 -0.15 23.96
N ILE A 281 5.62 1.08 23.50
CA ILE A 281 5.49 1.44 22.09
C ILE A 281 6.88 1.54 21.49
N LEU A 282 7.22 0.54 20.67
CA LEU A 282 8.55 0.38 20.11
C LEU A 282 8.68 1.11 18.77
N GLU A 283 9.69 1.98 18.65
CA GLU A 283 10.07 2.53 17.34
C GLU A 283 10.68 1.44 16.46
N LYS A 284 11.54 0.62 17.06
CA LYS A 284 12.16 -0.55 16.43
C LYS A 284 11.54 -1.83 16.99
N SER A 285 10.94 -2.60 16.11
CA SER A 285 10.34 -3.90 16.40
C SER A 285 11.30 -4.90 17.05
N LEU A 286 10.80 -5.77 17.93
CA LEU A 286 11.58 -6.90 18.47
C LEU A 286 11.87 -7.96 17.40
N VAL A 287 11.05 -8.00 16.35
CA VAL A 287 11.25 -8.82 15.15
C VAL A 287 11.97 -7.97 14.12
N ASP A 288 13.23 -8.28 13.85
CA ASP A 288 14.08 -7.58 12.89
C ASP A 288 14.30 -8.45 11.63
N LEU A 289 13.93 -7.91 10.47
CA LEU A 289 14.02 -8.58 9.17
C LEU A 289 15.19 -7.99 8.38
N HIS A 290 16.41 -8.46 8.69
CA HIS A 290 17.65 -7.89 8.16
C HIS A 290 17.93 -8.20 6.68
N ASN A 291 17.25 -9.18 6.09
CA ASN A 291 17.51 -9.66 4.73
C ASN A 291 16.33 -9.37 3.81
N HIS A 292 16.20 -8.12 3.36
CA HIS A 292 15.23 -7.74 2.34
C HIS A 292 15.89 -6.89 1.26
N ASP A 293 15.38 -6.99 0.04
CA ASP A 293 15.88 -6.21 -1.09
C ASP A 293 15.57 -4.72 -0.86
N ILE A 294 16.62 -3.89 -0.95
CA ILE A 294 16.50 -2.44 -0.89
C ILE A 294 16.32 -1.92 -2.33
N ASN A 295 15.23 -1.20 -2.58
CA ASN A 295 15.01 -0.56 -3.87
C ASN A 295 15.95 0.63 -4.07
N THR A 296 16.70 0.62 -5.17
CA THR A 296 17.61 1.70 -5.61
C THR A 296 17.12 2.41 -6.88
N LYS A 297 15.96 2.03 -7.42
CA LYS A 297 15.42 2.65 -8.63
C LYS A 297 14.94 4.07 -8.34
N GLN A 298 15.24 4.96 -9.28
CA GLN A 298 14.99 6.38 -9.10
C GLN A 298 13.49 6.74 -9.19
N VAL A 299 13.07 7.62 -8.28
CA VAL A 299 11.80 8.35 -8.33
C VAL A 299 11.77 9.26 -9.55
N TYR A 300 10.66 9.23 -10.27
CA TYR A 300 10.46 9.96 -11.51
C TYR A 300 9.22 10.85 -11.48
N ILE A 301 9.21 11.86 -12.36
CA ILE A 301 8.09 12.79 -12.50
C ILE A 301 6.96 12.14 -13.29
N HIS A 302 5.75 12.24 -12.77
CA HIS A 302 4.53 11.97 -13.52
C HIS A 302 4.20 13.20 -14.38
N ASP A 303 4.36 13.06 -15.70
CA ASP A 303 4.20 14.18 -16.64
C ASP A 303 2.77 14.76 -16.60
N ARG A 304 2.68 16.09 -16.78
CA ARG A 304 1.41 16.83 -16.87
C ARG A 304 0.51 16.33 -18.00
N LEU A 305 1.09 15.75 -19.05
CA LEU A 305 0.36 15.05 -20.12
C LEU A 305 -0.59 13.97 -19.58
N TYR A 306 -0.24 13.35 -18.44
CA TYR A 306 -1.02 12.28 -17.83
C TYR A 306 -1.94 12.77 -16.72
N ASN A 307 -1.46 13.70 -15.86
CA ASN A 307 -2.21 14.15 -14.67
C ASN A 307 -2.99 15.45 -14.84
N GLY A 308 -2.75 16.25 -15.87
CA GLY A 308 -3.51 17.47 -16.17
C GLY A 308 -3.30 18.67 -15.24
N ALA A 309 -2.61 18.52 -14.11
CA ALA A 309 -2.43 19.56 -13.11
C ALA A 309 -1.03 19.50 -12.48
N CYS A 310 -0.35 20.65 -12.44
CA CYS A 310 0.99 20.76 -11.86
C CYS A 310 0.95 20.62 -10.33
N ALA A 311 2.06 20.19 -9.71
CA ALA A 311 2.18 20.07 -8.26
C ALA A 311 1.89 21.41 -7.54
N GLY A 312 2.38 22.54 -8.07
CA GLY A 312 2.07 23.87 -7.53
C GLY A 312 0.58 24.20 -7.49
N GLN A 313 -0.19 23.82 -8.54
CA GLN A 313 -1.65 24.04 -8.57
C GLN A 313 -2.36 23.22 -7.48
N LYS A 314 -1.87 22.01 -7.19
CA LYS A 314 -2.41 21.14 -6.15
C LYS A 314 -2.06 21.67 -4.75
N LEU A 315 -0.84 22.17 -4.56
CA LEU A 315 -0.42 22.83 -3.31
C LEU A 315 -1.22 24.11 -3.05
N ASP A 316 -1.50 24.92 -4.08
CA ASP A 316 -2.37 26.09 -3.97
C ASP A 316 -3.79 25.71 -3.53
N ALA A 317 -4.33 24.58 -3.99
CA ALA A 317 -5.62 24.07 -3.52
C ALA A 317 -5.56 23.70 -2.03
N VAL A 318 -4.49 23.03 -1.57
CA VAL A 318 -4.29 22.76 -0.13
C VAL A 318 -4.19 24.06 0.67
N ARG A 319 -3.45 25.07 0.16
CA ARG A 319 -3.35 26.41 0.78
C ARG A 319 -4.72 27.05 0.97
N ILE A 320 -5.57 27.03 -0.06
CA ILE A 320 -6.95 27.56 -0.02
C ILE A 320 -7.75 26.82 1.06
N ASP A 321 -7.66 25.50 1.12
CA ASP A 321 -8.38 24.72 2.12
C ASP A 321 -7.95 25.04 3.55
N PHE A 322 -6.66 25.29 3.77
CA PHE A 322 -6.20 25.79 5.06
C PHE A 322 -6.76 27.18 5.35
N ALA A 323 -6.73 28.11 4.40
CA ALA A 323 -7.25 29.47 4.55
C ALA A 323 -8.75 29.51 4.94
N TYR A 324 -9.58 28.68 4.29
CA TYR A 324 -11.05 28.80 4.40
C TYR A 324 -11.73 27.69 5.20
N THR A 325 -11.20 26.46 5.16
CA THR A 325 -11.85 25.27 5.74
C THR A 325 -11.17 24.85 7.04
N ASN A 326 -9.87 24.59 7.03
CA ASN A 326 -9.11 24.04 8.17
C ASN A 326 -8.53 25.16 9.06
N LYS A 327 -9.36 26.08 9.53
CA LYS A 327 -8.95 27.31 10.27
C LYS A 327 -8.42 27.09 11.70
N ASN A 328 -8.47 25.86 12.20
CA ASN A 328 -8.13 25.48 13.57
C ASN A 328 -6.80 24.71 13.66
N VAL A 329 -6.04 24.62 12.56
CA VAL A 329 -4.77 23.91 12.50
C VAL A 329 -3.88 24.54 11.44
N ASN A 330 -2.56 24.56 11.68
CA ASN A 330 -1.58 25.12 10.76
C ASN A 330 -0.60 24.07 10.21
N ASN A 331 -0.41 22.97 10.94
CA ASN A 331 0.48 21.88 10.54
C ASN A 331 -0.30 20.72 9.93
N LEU A 332 0.17 20.21 8.80
CA LEU A 332 -0.32 18.99 8.16
C LEU A 332 0.83 18.01 7.96
N LEU A 333 0.61 16.75 8.31
CA LEU A 333 1.46 15.65 7.87
C LEU A 333 0.65 14.71 6.98
N LEU A 334 1.14 14.50 5.76
CA LEU A 334 0.67 13.42 4.91
C LEU A 334 1.53 12.18 5.15
N SER A 335 0.86 11.07 5.42
CA SER A 335 1.47 9.74 5.58
C SER A 335 0.99 8.74 4.53
N GLU A 336 -0.12 9.00 3.84
CA GLU A 336 -0.61 8.13 2.76
C GLU A 336 0.27 8.37 1.52
N LEU A 337 0.98 7.33 1.08
CA LEU A 337 1.99 7.46 0.01
C LEU A 337 1.40 7.89 -1.33
N ASP A 338 0.16 7.49 -1.60
CA ASP A 338 -0.56 7.83 -2.81
C ASP A 338 -0.99 9.31 -2.84
N GLU A 339 -1.28 9.92 -1.69
CA GLU A 339 -1.52 11.36 -1.55
C GLU A 339 -0.26 12.15 -1.83
N ILE A 340 0.89 11.73 -1.28
CA ILE A 340 2.18 12.38 -1.49
C ILE A 340 2.58 12.28 -2.97
N ALA A 341 2.50 11.08 -3.56
CA ALA A 341 2.77 10.84 -4.97
C ALA A 341 1.83 11.66 -5.89
N TYR A 342 0.55 11.78 -5.54
CA TYR A 342 -0.42 12.59 -6.27
C TYR A 342 -0.11 14.08 -6.18
N LEU A 343 0.12 14.59 -4.97
CA LEU A 343 0.33 16.02 -4.69
C LEU A 343 1.58 16.53 -5.39
N LEU A 344 2.68 15.76 -5.32
CA LEU A 344 3.98 16.13 -5.85
C LEU A 344 4.17 15.73 -7.31
N ASN A 345 3.23 15.01 -7.94
CA ASN A 345 3.40 14.41 -9.27
C ASN A 345 4.69 13.56 -9.37
N LEU A 346 4.98 12.76 -8.35
CA LEU A 346 6.12 11.85 -8.31
C LEU A 346 5.67 10.39 -8.24
N ARG A 347 6.48 9.48 -8.77
CA ARG A 347 6.23 8.03 -8.76
C ARG A 347 7.51 7.29 -8.43
N GLY A 348 7.37 6.14 -7.77
CA GLY A 348 8.48 5.34 -7.30
C GLY A 348 8.33 3.85 -7.60
N PHE A 349 9.25 3.07 -7.02
CA PHE A 349 9.37 1.63 -7.22
C PHE A 349 9.48 0.86 -5.90
N ASP A 350 9.18 1.49 -4.77
CA ASP A 350 9.31 0.84 -3.46
C ASP A 350 8.23 -0.22 -3.27
N PHE A 351 7.12 -0.15 -4.01
CA PHE A 351 6.02 -1.11 -3.91
C PHE A 351 5.85 -1.88 -5.23
N LYS A 352 5.61 -3.19 -5.12
CA LYS A 352 5.50 -4.09 -6.27
C LYS A 352 4.32 -3.77 -7.20
N PHE A 353 3.17 -3.44 -6.63
CA PHE A 353 1.91 -3.28 -7.36
C PHE A 353 1.42 -1.83 -7.44
N SER A 354 2.12 -0.90 -6.80
CA SER A 354 1.77 0.52 -6.79
C SER A 354 3.03 1.36 -7.05
N PRO A 355 3.01 2.32 -7.98
CA PRO A 355 4.19 3.14 -8.32
C PRO A 355 4.45 4.23 -7.27
N LEU A 356 4.66 3.83 -6.02
CA LEU A 356 4.83 4.67 -4.84
C LEU A 356 6.25 4.59 -4.30
N PHE A 357 6.60 5.54 -3.42
CA PHE A 357 7.89 5.62 -2.74
C PHE A 357 7.67 5.98 -1.27
N TYR A 358 8.46 5.38 -0.39
CA TYR A 358 8.42 5.65 1.05
C TYR A 358 8.67 7.14 1.31
N SER A 359 7.67 7.79 1.90
CA SER A 359 7.75 9.22 2.18
C SER A 359 6.75 9.70 3.23
N TYR A 360 7.12 10.78 3.90
CA TYR A 360 6.19 11.67 4.61
C TYR A 360 6.28 13.06 4.02
N PHE A 361 5.18 13.81 4.02
CA PHE A 361 5.18 15.19 3.55
C PHE A 361 4.56 16.11 4.61
N TYR A 362 5.38 17.02 5.13
CA TYR A 362 4.98 18.01 6.12
C TYR A 362 4.77 19.37 5.47
N MET A 363 3.73 20.07 5.91
CA MET A 363 3.39 21.42 5.50
C MET A 363 3.04 22.27 6.72
N HIS A 364 3.58 23.49 6.78
CA HIS A 364 3.13 24.55 7.68
C HIS A 364 2.42 25.65 6.90
N TYR A 365 1.31 26.14 7.44
CA TYR A 365 0.55 27.27 6.90
C TYR A 365 0.64 28.46 7.86
N ASP A 366 1.26 29.54 7.39
CA ASP A 366 1.30 30.80 8.12
C ASP A 366 -0.03 31.56 7.95
N ARG A 367 -0.75 31.72 9.05
CA ARG A 367 -2.04 32.43 9.11
C ARG A 367 -1.91 33.94 8.91
N LYS A 368 -0.77 34.51 9.28
CA LYS A 368 -0.52 35.95 9.20
C LYS A 368 -0.28 36.35 7.75
N GLU A 369 0.59 35.61 7.06
CA GLU A 369 0.91 35.86 5.65
C GLU A 369 -0.09 35.22 4.68
N GLY A 370 -0.89 34.26 5.16
CA GLY A 370 -1.89 33.57 4.35
C GLY A 370 -1.28 32.56 3.36
N LEU A 371 -0.03 32.14 3.59
CA LEU A 371 0.77 31.34 2.70
C LEU A 371 1.29 30.07 3.37
N ILE A 372 1.71 29.11 2.55
CA ILE A 372 2.53 27.99 3.00
C ILE A 372 3.97 28.51 3.05
N ASP A 373 4.56 28.56 4.24
CA ASP A 373 5.92 29.04 4.48
C ASP A 373 6.94 27.89 4.57
N ARG A 374 6.49 26.67 4.87
CA ARG A 374 7.37 25.49 4.96
C ARG A 374 6.75 24.24 4.35
N LEU A 375 7.52 23.58 3.48
CA LEU A 375 7.24 22.28 2.89
C LEU A 375 8.45 21.37 3.10
N VAL A 376 8.25 20.17 3.66
CA VAL A 376 9.33 19.21 3.90
C VAL A 376 8.92 17.83 3.42
N LEU A 377 9.71 17.24 2.52
CA LEU A 377 9.58 15.87 2.07
C LEU A 377 10.64 15.01 2.76
N PHE A 378 10.18 14.01 3.51
CA PHE A 378 11.01 12.95 4.07
C PHE A 378 10.96 11.77 3.12
N THR A 379 12.08 11.36 2.55
CA THR A 379 12.15 10.19 1.66
C THR A 379 13.58 9.66 1.60
N ASN A 380 13.81 8.54 0.92
CA ASN A 380 15.18 8.10 0.62
C ASN A 380 15.75 9.02 -0.46
N THR A 381 16.58 10.00 -0.06
CA THR A 381 17.03 11.05 -0.98
C THR A 381 17.92 10.51 -2.10
N SER A 382 18.64 9.41 -1.83
CA SER A 382 19.48 8.73 -2.82
C SER A 382 18.68 8.16 -4.00
N ASN A 383 17.37 7.94 -3.83
CA ASN A 383 16.48 7.48 -4.89
C ASN A 383 15.88 8.63 -5.72
N LEU A 384 16.19 9.91 -5.45
CA LEU A 384 15.65 11.02 -6.24
C LEU A 384 16.47 11.25 -7.53
N SER A 385 15.80 11.23 -8.69
CA SER A 385 16.44 11.63 -9.94
C SER A 385 16.74 13.14 -9.98
N GLU A 386 17.72 13.56 -10.78
CA GLU A 386 18.05 14.98 -10.94
C GLU A 386 16.84 15.83 -11.38
N ASN A 387 15.98 15.27 -12.25
CA ASN A 387 14.74 15.92 -12.66
C ASN A 387 13.75 16.06 -11.49
N ALA A 388 13.59 15.01 -10.66
CA ALA A 388 12.74 15.08 -9.47
C ALA A 388 13.25 16.14 -8.48
N LEU A 389 14.57 16.23 -8.27
CA LEU A 389 15.18 17.28 -7.44
C LEU A 389 14.89 18.69 -7.97
N ARG A 390 15.11 18.94 -9.26
CA ARG A 390 14.79 20.24 -9.90
C ARG A 390 13.30 20.58 -9.78
N HIS A 391 12.42 19.59 -9.95
CA HIS A 391 10.98 19.74 -9.79
C HIS A 391 10.60 20.13 -8.35
N LEU A 392 11.13 19.44 -7.34
CA LEU A 392 10.90 19.74 -5.92
C LEU A 392 11.45 21.13 -5.53
N ASN A 393 12.64 21.48 -6.03
CA ASN A 393 13.22 22.81 -5.83
C ASN A 393 12.35 23.92 -6.43
N SER A 394 11.73 23.68 -7.59
CA SER A 394 10.86 24.68 -8.25
C SER A 394 9.61 25.04 -7.46
N ILE A 395 9.23 24.20 -6.48
CA ILE A 395 8.10 24.40 -5.57
C ILE A 395 8.54 24.58 -4.11
N ASN A 396 9.83 24.88 -3.87
CA ASN A 396 10.42 25.17 -2.56
C ASN A 396 10.21 24.07 -1.50
N VAL A 397 10.37 22.80 -1.89
CA VAL A 397 10.30 21.66 -0.96
C VAL A 397 11.68 21.39 -0.35
N GLU A 398 11.78 21.47 0.98
CA GLU A 398 12.94 21.00 1.77
C GLU A 398 13.00 19.46 1.74
N LEU A 399 14.20 18.89 1.60
CA LEU A 399 14.41 17.44 1.59
C LEU A 399 15.08 17.00 2.89
N LYS A 400 14.56 15.91 3.47
CA LYS A 400 15.15 15.20 4.63
C LYS A 400 15.15 13.70 4.39
N GLU A 401 16.02 12.99 5.07
CA GLU A 401 16.01 11.53 5.05
C GLU A 401 14.72 10.99 5.68
N TYR A 402 14.26 9.85 5.16
CA TYR A 402 13.01 9.22 5.57
C TYR A 402 12.91 8.99 7.08
N ASP A 403 14.01 8.54 7.71
CA ASP A 403 14.07 8.25 9.14
C ASP A 403 14.11 9.50 10.04
N GLU A 404 14.32 10.70 9.49
CA GLU A 404 14.38 11.95 10.27
C GLU A 404 12.98 12.45 10.68
N VAL A 405 11.89 11.88 10.15
CA VAL A 405 10.52 12.39 10.37
C VAL A 405 10.14 12.45 11.85
N ILE A 406 10.50 11.43 12.64
CA ILE A 406 10.17 11.38 14.07
C ILE A 406 10.91 12.48 14.83
N GLN A 407 12.21 12.61 14.60
CA GLN A 407 13.04 13.60 15.27
C GLN A 407 12.63 15.02 14.86
N PHE A 408 12.36 15.25 13.58
CA PHE A 408 11.87 16.53 13.08
C PHE A 408 10.57 16.95 13.76
N LEU A 409 9.56 16.06 13.82
CA LEU A 409 8.27 16.37 14.43
C LEU A 409 8.41 16.63 15.93
N LYS A 410 9.29 15.90 16.64
CA LYS A 410 9.60 16.15 18.06
C LYS A 410 10.16 17.56 18.27
N ASP A 411 11.19 17.91 17.51
CA ASP A 411 11.96 19.14 17.74
C ASP A 411 11.23 20.40 17.24
N ASN A 412 10.43 20.28 16.18
CA ASN A 412 9.88 21.44 15.47
C ASN A 412 8.36 21.62 15.65
N VAL A 413 7.62 20.57 16.02
CA VAL A 413 6.14 20.59 15.97
C VAL A 413 5.49 20.14 17.27
N SER A 414 6.08 19.17 17.98
CA SER A 414 5.48 18.61 19.19
C SER A 414 5.49 19.59 20.35
N THR A 415 4.30 19.84 20.93
CA THR A 415 4.15 20.65 22.15
C THR A 415 4.40 19.86 23.44
N LYS A 416 4.49 18.52 23.38
CA LYS A 416 4.77 17.68 24.56
C LYS A 416 6.13 17.99 25.17
N GLN A 417 7.13 18.29 24.34
CA GLN A 417 8.47 18.65 24.82
C GLN A 417 8.59 20.14 25.19
N VAL A 418 7.93 21.03 24.48
CA VAL A 418 7.94 22.48 24.77
C VAL A 418 7.41 22.79 26.18
N ASN A 419 6.45 22.00 26.68
CA ASN A 419 5.92 22.16 28.03
C ASN A 419 6.84 21.67 29.16
N GLN A 420 7.90 20.89 28.88
CA GLN A 420 8.89 20.53 29.90
C GLN A 420 9.94 21.63 30.10
N VAL A 421 10.28 22.39 29.06
CA VAL A 421 11.25 23.49 29.14
C VAL A 421 10.62 24.77 29.73
N ASN A 422 9.33 25.00 29.47
CA ASN A 422 8.64 26.22 29.93
C ASN A 422 8.00 26.14 31.33
N GLN A 423 8.08 25.00 32.03
CA GLN A 423 7.66 24.93 33.44
C GLN A 423 8.57 25.70 34.42
N VAL A 424 9.75 26.14 33.98
CA VAL A 424 10.63 26.97 34.81
C VAL A 424 10.30 28.47 34.72
N ASN A 425 9.57 28.93 33.69
CA ASN A 425 9.41 30.37 33.42
C ASN A 425 7.96 30.81 33.08
N GLN A 426 6.95 30.35 33.82
CA GLN A 426 5.62 30.96 33.77
C GLN A 426 5.02 31.13 35.17
N VAL A 427 5.56 32.12 35.89
CA VAL A 427 4.76 32.92 36.82
C VAL A 427 4.50 34.24 36.10
N ASN A 428 3.22 34.60 35.99
CA ASN A 428 2.66 35.81 35.40
C ASN A 428 2.46 35.80 33.89
N GLU A 429 1.28 35.37 33.45
CA GLU A 429 0.50 36.25 32.56
C GLU A 429 -0.99 36.02 32.72
N SER A 430 -1.67 37.14 32.92
CA SER A 430 -2.98 37.29 33.49
C SER A 430 -4.10 36.97 32.49
N ASN A 431 -5.15 36.35 33.02
CA ASN A 431 -6.51 36.27 32.53
C ASN A 431 -6.90 37.23 31.39
N ASN A 432 -6.91 36.74 30.16
CA ASN A 432 -7.80 37.21 29.11
C ASN A 432 -8.65 36.05 28.60
N LYS A 433 -9.86 35.94 29.17
CA LYS A 433 -10.95 35.07 28.69
C LYS A 433 -11.58 35.67 27.43
N ALA A 434 -10.80 35.74 26.34
CA ALA A 434 -11.34 35.79 25.00
C ALA A 434 -11.33 34.37 24.45
N SER A 435 -12.45 33.92 23.90
CA SER A 435 -12.72 32.58 23.37
C SER A 435 -11.50 31.98 22.65
N LYS A 436 -10.66 31.22 23.36
CA LYS A 436 -9.50 30.53 22.78
C LYS A 436 -10.06 29.47 21.84
N LYS A 437 -10.22 29.85 20.57
CA LYS A 437 -10.54 28.94 19.48
C LYS A 437 -9.52 27.81 19.57
N PHE A 438 -9.96 26.59 19.85
CA PHE A 438 -9.05 25.45 20.01
C PHE A 438 -8.22 25.32 18.73
N VAL A 439 -6.93 25.65 18.84
CA VAL A 439 -5.94 25.41 17.79
C VAL A 439 -5.33 24.04 18.09
N TYR A 440 -5.49 23.13 17.15
CA TYR A 440 -4.80 21.85 17.12
C TYR A 440 -3.36 22.07 16.69
N ASP A 441 -2.44 21.31 17.28
CA ASP A 441 -1.02 21.42 16.97
C ASP A 441 -0.75 20.85 15.57
N ILE A 442 -1.42 19.75 15.21
CA ILE A 442 -1.20 19.06 13.93
C ILE A 442 -2.44 18.32 13.45
N SER A 443 -2.64 18.30 12.12
CA SER A 443 -3.61 17.45 11.44
C SER A 443 -2.91 16.21 10.91
N LEU A 444 -3.45 15.04 11.25
CA LEU A 444 -2.92 13.73 10.83
C LEU A 444 -4.02 12.88 10.19
N SER A 445 -3.63 11.99 9.27
CA SER A 445 -4.51 10.93 8.75
C SER A 445 -5.06 10.09 9.90
N PRO A 446 -6.34 9.64 9.89
CA PRO A 446 -6.85 8.67 10.86
C PRO A 446 -6.07 7.33 10.84
N SER A 447 -5.35 7.04 9.76
CA SER A 447 -4.53 5.84 9.58
C SER A 447 -3.05 6.05 9.93
N ILE A 448 -2.66 7.24 10.42
CA ILE A 448 -1.27 7.49 10.85
C ILE A 448 -0.83 6.44 11.88
N ASN A 449 0.44 6.05 11.82
CA ASN A 449 1.01 5.11 12.77
C ASN A 449 1.04 5.67 14.21
N LEU A 450 1.02 4.76 15.17
CA LEU A 450 0.97 5.07 16.60
C LEU A 450 2.21 5.85 17.07
N MET A 451 3.38 5.60 16.49
CA MET A 451 4.62 6.28 16.86
C MET A 451 4.50 7.80 16.66
N VAL A 452 4.07 8.24 15.48
CA VAL A 452 3.84 9.66 15.18
C VAL A 452 2.72 10.23 16.06
N TYR A 453 1.62 9.50 16.24
CA TYR A 453 0.48 9.97 17.04
C TYR A 453 0.87 10.30 18.49
N LEU A 454 1.68 9.43 19.12
CA LEU A 454 2.05 9.59 20.53
C LEU A 454 3.10 10.67 20.78
N LEU A 455 3.71 11.25 19.73
CA LEU A 455 4.56 12.44 19.85
C LEU A 455 3.80 13.66 20.36
N PHE A 456 2.47 13.70 20.20
CA PHE A 456 1.64 14.88 20.49
C PHE A 456 0.69 14.64 21.66
N ASN A 457 0.21 15.73 22.26
CA ASN A 457 -0.91 15.67 23.21
C ASN A 457 -2.18 15.26 22.45
N LYS A 458 -2.88 14.21 22.91
CA LYS A 458 -3.99 13.60 22.17
C LYS A 458 -5.12 14.58 21.85
N GLU A 459 -5.40 15.51 22.76
CA GLU A 459 -6.40 16.57 22.60
C GLU A 459 -6.00 17.65 21.58
N LYS A 460 -4.71 17.73 21.25
CA LYS A 460 -4.14 18.68 20.30
C LYS A 460 -3.89 18.08 18.91
N VAL A 461 -4.23 16.81 18.70
CA VAL A 461 -4.16 16.17 17.38
C VAL A 461 -5.53 16.22 16.71
N LEU A 462 -5.59 16.78 15.51
CA LEU A 462 -6.75 16.69 14.65
C LEU A 462 -6.64 15.45 13.74
N LEU A 463 -7.34 14.38 14.09
CA LEU A 463 -7.45 13.20 13.22
C LEU A 463 -8.54 13.43 12.16
N LYS A 464 -8.12 13.70 10.93
CA LYS A 464 -9.02 14.00 9.81
C LYS A 464 -8.37 13.57 8.50
N LYS A 465 -9.20 13.11 7.56
CA LYS A 465 -8.75 12.90 6.17
C LYS A 465 -8.15 14.19 5.62
N SER A 466 -7.02 14.08 4.93
CA SER A 466 -6.41 15.24 4.29
C SER A 466 -7.34 15.77 3.17
N PRO A 467 -7.22 17.05 2.79
CA PRO A 467 -7.95 17.59 1.64
C PRO A 467 -7.56 16.90 0.32
N VAL A 468 -6.35 16.32 0.27
CA VAL A 468 -5.84 15.61 -0.91
C VAL A 468 -6.69 14.38 -1.26
N VAL A 469 -7.36 13.77 -0.28
CA VAL A 469 -8.32 12.68 -0.50
C VAL A 469 -9.43 13.09 -1.46
N GLU A 470 -10.01 14.28 -1.28
CA GLU A 470 -11.11 14.76 -2.13
C GLU A 470 -10.58 15.17 -3.51
N TYR A 471 -9.41 15.81 -3.54
CA TYR A 471 -8.78 16.27 -4.79
C TYR A 471 -8.45 15.13 -5.73
N ARG A 472 -7.90 14.03 -5.20
CA ARG A 472 -7.57 12.84 -6.00
C ARG A 472 -8.79 11.98 -6.30
N ALA A 473 -9.88 12.11 -5.54
CA ALA A 473 -11.11 11.36 -5.80
C ALA A 473 -11.78 11.82 -7.09
N VAL A 474 -11.85 13.13 -7.34
CA VAL A 474 -12.48 13.74 -8.51
C VAL A 474 -11.43 14.00 -9.61
N LYS A 475 -11.45 13.17 -10.65
CA LYS A 475 -10.46 13.24 -11.74
C LYS A 475 -10.79 14.39 -12.68
N ASN A 476 -9.76 15.11 -13.12
CA ASN A 476 -9.92 16.11 -14.17
C ASN A 476 -10.04 15.45 -15.56
N ASN A 477 -10.40 16.24 -16.58
CA ASN A 477 -10.64 15.71 -17.93
C ASN A 477 -9.41 15.04 -18.56
N VAL A 478 -8.19 15.48 -18.24
CA VAL A 478 -6.94 14.86 -18.73
C VAL A 478 -6.74 13.50 -18.05
N GLU A 479 -6.97 13.41 -16.74
CA GLU A 479 -6.91 12.14 -16.00
C GLU A 479 -7.95 11.15 -16.52
N ILE A 480 -9.19 11.59 -16.75
CA ILE A 480 -10.26 10.74 -17.32
C ILE A 480 -9.88 10.25 -18.73
N SER A 481 -9.38 11.12 -19.60
CA SER A 481 -8.95 10.75 -20.96
C SER A 481 -7.78 9.75 -20.95
N ASN A 482 -6.84 9.91 -20.02
CA ASN A 482 -5.73 8.97 -19.85
C ASN A 482 -6.20 7.63 -19.28
N LEU A 483 -7.14 7.64 -18.32
CA LEU A 483 -7.77 6.42 -17.81
C LEU A 483 -8.50 5.66 -18.92
N GLN A 484 -9.25 6.33 -19.80
CA GLN A 484 -9.90 5.69 -20.95
C GLN A 484 -8.87 5.04 -21.86
N THR A 485 -7.75 5.72 -22.13
CA THR A 485 -6.67 5.19 -22.95
C THR A 485 -6.04 3.95 -22.31
N ALA A 486 -5.76 3.98 -21.00
CA ALA A 486 -5.27 2.84 -20.25
C ALA A 486 -6.23 1.63 -20.34
N HIS A 487 -7.54 1.86 -20.22
CA HIS A 487 -8.54 0.78 -20.34
C HIS A 487 -8.64 0.21 -21.77
N VAL A 488 -8.46 1.04 -22.81
CA VAL A 488 -8.39 0.56 -24.19
C VAL A 488 -7.19 -0.37 -24.38
N LEU A 489 -6.03 0.00 -23.83
CA LEU A 489 -4.83 -0.83 -23.89
C LEU A 489 -5.01 -2.15 -23.12
N ASP A 490 -5.61 -2.10 -21.92
CA ASP A 490 -5.90 -3.30 -21.13
C ASP A 490 -6.91 -4.23 -21.84
N ALA A 491 -7.93 -3.66 -22.50
CA ALA A 491 -8.87 -4.44 -23.30
C ALA A 491 -8.20 -5.16 -24.48
N LEU A 492 -7.20 -4.55 -25.13
CA LEU A 492 -6.42 -5.21 -26.18
C LEU A 492 -5.57 -6.35 -25.61
N ALA A 493 -4.94 -6.16 -24.46
CA ALA A 493 -4.17 -7.22 -23.79
C ALA A 493 -5.07 -8.40 -23.40
N LEU A 494 -6.25 -8.13 -22.84
CA LEU A 494 -7.24 -9.15 -22.51
C LEU A 494 -7.77 -9.87 -23.76
N LEU A 495 -8.02 -9.14 -24.85
CA LEU A 495 -8.44 -9.74 -26.12
C LEU A 495 -7.39 -10.71 -26.65
N GLN A 496 -6.11 -10.31 -26.65
CA GLN A 496 -5.00 -11.19 -27.04
C GLN A 496 -4.90 -12.42 -26.14
N PHE A 497 -5.05 -12.24 -24.83
CA PHE A 497 -5.05 -13.32 -23.86
C PHE A 497 -6.17 -14.33 -24.12
N PHE A 498 -7.42 -13.88 -24.23
CA PHE A 498 -8.56 -14.78 -24.44
C PHE A 498 -8.55 -15.42 -25.83
N HIS A 499 -8.08 -14.71 -26.85
CA HIS A 499 -7.83 -15.31 -28.17
C HIS A 499 -6.80 -16.45 -28.07
N TRP A 500 -5.66 -16.21 -27.40
CA TRP A 500 -4.64 -17.24 -27.17
C TRP A 500 -5.20 -18.44 -26.40
N CYS A 501 -6.02 -18.21 -25.37
CA CYS A 501 -6.70 -19.27 -24.63
C CYS A 501 -7.66 -20.06 -25.52
N ASP A 502 -8.47 -19.41 -26.36
CA ASP A 502 -9.43 -20.10 -27.23
C ASP A 502 -8.73 -20.95 -28.30
N GLU A 503 -7.63 -20.46 -28.89
CA GLU A 503 -6.81 -21.25 -29.83
C GLU A 503 -6.19 -22.49 -29.15
N LYS A 504 -5.67 -22.32 -27.93
CA LYS A 504 -5.19 -23.46 -27.12
C LYS A 504 -6.30 -24.40 -26.71
N ARG A 505 -7.51 -23.90 -26.46
CA ARG A 505 -8.69 -24.71 -26.12
C ARG A 505 -9.10 -25.56 -27.31
N LYS A 506 -9.16 -25.00 -28.52
CA LYS A 506 -9.46 -25.72 -29.78
C LYS A 506 -8.47 -26.85 -30.05
N THR A 507 -7.18 -26.61 -29.79
CA THR A 507 -6.11 -27.62 -29.94
C THR A 507 -5.96 -28.54 -28.72
N LYS A 508 -6.80 -28.37 -27.68
CA LYS A 508 -6.73 -29.06 -26.38
C LYS A 508 -5.43 -28.85 -25.60
N THR A 509 -4.54 -27.98 -26.06
CA THR A 509 -3.30 -27.63 -25.35
C THR A 509 -3.53 -26.66 -24.18
N LEU A 510 -4.73 -26.11 -24.03
CA LEU A 510 -5.08 -25.31 -22.85
C LEU A 510 -5.14 -26.16 -21.58
N PHE A 511 -5.50 -27.44 -21.69
CA PHE A 511 -5.73 -28.30 -20.52
C PHE A 511 -4.45 -28.81 -19.85
N ILE A 512 -3.29 -28.53 -20.43
CA ILE A 512 -1.97 -28.76 -19.82
C ILE A 512 -1.39 -27.48 -19.20
N GLU A 513 -2.03 -26.33 -19.41
CA GLU A 513 -1.62 -25.07 -18.79
C GLU A 513 -2.04 -25.03 -17.32
N THR A 514 -1.34 -24.21 -16.52
CA THR A 514 -1.64 -24.01 -15.10
C THR A 514 -2.15 -22.60 -14.86
N GLU A 515 -2.77 -22.36 -13.70
CA GLU A 515 -3.21 -21.02 -13.31
C GLU A 515 -2.03 -20.01 -13.34
N MET A 516 -0.84 -20.43 -12.91
CA MET A 516 0.37 -19.62 -12.98
C MET A 516 0.84 -19.33 -14.41
N SER A 517 0.74 -20.29 -15.33
CA SER A 517 1.12 -20.02 -16.74
C SER A 517 0.14 -19.06 -17.41
N LEU A 518 -1.15 -19.16 -17.09
CA LEU A 518 -2.18 -18.22 -17.54
C LEU A 518 -1.95 -16.81 -16.98
N GLN A 519 -1.66 -16.69 -15.68
CA GLN A 519 -1.32 -15.41 -15.05
C GLN A 519 -0.11 -14.75 -15.74
N LYS A 520 1.00 -15.48 -15.88
CA LYS A 520 2.19 -14.97 -16.57
C LYS A 520 1.87 -14.54 -18.00
N LYS A 521 0.96 -15.24 -18.68
CA LYS A 521 0.61 -14.95 -20.05
C LYS A 521 -0.20 -13.66 -20.18
N VAL A 522 -1.19 -13.42 -19.32
CA VAL A 522 -1.95 -12.15 -19.35
C VAL A 522 -1.07 -10.97 -18.95
N ASP A 523 -0.17 -11.13 -17.98
CA ASP A 523 0.77 -10.09 -17.56
C ASP A 523 1.77 -9.74 -18.68
N ALA A 524 2.23 -10.75 -19.43
CA ALA A 524 3.10 -10.54 -20.59
C ALA A 524 2.40 -9.78 -21.73
N PHE A 525 1.07 -9.86 -21.88
CA PHE A 525 0.34 -9.07 -22.87
C PHE A 525 0.14 -7.61 -22.45
N ARG A 526 0.26 -7.30 -21.14
CA ARG A 526 0.20 -5.93 -20.61
C ARG A 526 1.56 -5.21 -20.65
N SER A 527 2.65 -5.98 -20.67
CA SER A 527 4.04 -5.50 -20.69
C SER A 527 4.46 -5.06 -22.09
#